data_AF-A0A8S2JR63-F1
#
_entry.id   AF-A0A8S2JR63-F1
#
_cell.length_a   1.000
_cell.length_b   1.000
_cell.length_c   1.000
_cell.angle_alpha   90.00
_cell.angle_beta   90.00
_cell.angle_gamma   90.00
#
_symmetry.space_group_name_H-M   'P 1'
#
loop_
_entity.id
_entity.type
_entity.pdbx_description
1 polymer ?
#
loop_
_entity_poly.entity_id
_entity_poly.type
_entity_poly.pdbx_seq_one_letter_code
_entity_poly.pdbx_strand_id
1 'polypeptide(L)'
;MTSDEMITTNAYRLFINQLCRVCPLKSHCCLLTKLIEQQDRISLESTSLNHSEIQTINNNLNVSSVQHCFLCLDVLHRYTSDEFVQQIKQVAQLTTVDFQTFCCNLTLPLNIFIRHAYLQKFLTKFVGECNEKDVPMIKDQWRNIMIERLEAALGCPYQIDSPFEINITFEFNKENQELNFL
;
A
#
# COMPACT_ATOMS: atom_id res chain seq x y z
N MET A 1 21.32 -13.86 17.02
CA MET A 1 19.89 -14.16 17.06
C MET A 1 19.63 -15.17 18.14
N THR A 2 18.79 -14.82 19.11
CA THR A 2 18.32 -15.75 20.16
C THR A 2 17.23 -16.66 19.60
N SER A 3 16.98 -17.81 20.20
CA SER A 3 15.93 -18.73 19.72
C SER A 3 14.55 -18.08 19.66
N ASP A 4 14.32 -17.08 20.50
CA ASP A 4 13.05 -16.36 20.60
C ASP A 4 12.80 -15.48 19.36
N GLU A 5 13.80 -14.76 18.84
CA GLU A 5 13.67 -13.94 17.61
C GLU A 5 13.33 -14.78 16.37
N MET A 6 13.86 -16.01 16.31
CA MET A 6 13.64 -16.93 15.19
C MET A 6 12.21 -17.52 15.21
N ILE A 7 11.60 -17.66 16.40
CA ILE A 7 10.22 -18.13 16.57
C ILE A 7 9.23 -17.04 16.16
N THR A 8 9.45 -15.79 16.56
CA THR A 8 8.59 -14.65 16.18
C THR A 8 8.59 -14.42 14.66
N THR A 9 9.76 -14.55 14.02
CA THR A 9 9.89 -14.36 12.57
C THR A 9 9.15 -15.44 11.77
N ASN A 10 9.22 -16.70 12.21
CA ASN A 10 8.50 -17.81 11.57
C ASN A 10 6.98 -17.76 11.84
N ALA A 11 6.56 -17.35 13.04
CA ALA A 11 5.16 -17.09 13.35
C ALA A 11 4.61 -15.94 12.49
N TYR A 12 5.37 -14.86 12.32
CA TYR A 12 5.02 -13.73 11.45
C TYR A 12 4.89 -14.16 9.99
N ARG A 13 5.86 -14.92 9.46
CA ARG A 13 5.79 -15.47 8.09
C ARG A 13 4.61 -16.42 7.90
N LEU A 14 4.37 -17.34 8.84
CA LEU A 14 3.22 -18.27 8.79
C LEU A 14 1.89 -17.53 8.91
N PHE A 15 1.84 -16.45 9.69
CA PHE A 15 0.67 -15.62 9.90
C PHE A 15 0.38 -14.68 8.72
N ILE A 16 1.38 -14.02 8.16
CA ILE A 16 1.27 -13.31 6.89
C ILE A 16 0.78 -14.28 5.81
N ASN A 17 1.33 -15.50 5.76
CA ASN A 17 0.85 -16.54 4.86
C ASN A 17 -0.58 -17.01 5.19
N GLN A 18 -1.02 -16.99 6.45
CA GLN A 18 -2.41 -17.30 6.85
C GLN A 18 -3.37 -16.15 6.56
N LEU A 19 -3.00 -14.88 6.79
CA LEU A 19 -3.71 -13.70 6.32
C LEU A 19 -3.82 -13.73 4.80
N CYS A 20 -2.77 -14.14 4.10
CA CYS A 20 -2.78 -14.41 2.66
C CYS A 20 -3.59 -15.67 2.27
N ARG A 21 -3.94 -16.58 3.20
CA ARG A 21 -4.81 -17.74 2.95
C ARG A 21 -6.28 -17.44 3.26
N VAL A 22 -6.55 -16.60 4.25
CA VAL A 22 -7.91 -16.21 4.69
C VAL A 22 -8.39 -14.98 3.91
N CYS A 23 -7.48 -14.10 3.50
CA CYS A 23 -7.72 -13.14 2.44
C CYS A 23 -7.64 -13.93 1.13
N PRO A 24 -8.72 -14.10 0.35
CA PRO A 24 -8.71 -14.82 -0.93
C PRO A 24 -7.86 -14.12 -2.02
N LEU A 25 -7.02 -13.15 -1.61
CA LEU A 25 -6.37 -12.13 -2.40
C LEU A 25 -4.86 -12.13 -2.17
N LYS A 26 -4.19 -13.28 -2.30
CA LYS A 26 -2.72 -13.35 -2.31
C LYS A 26 -2.09 -12.35 -3.30
N SER A 27 -2.81 -12.00 -4.36
CA SER A 27 -2.42 -11.05 -5.40
C SER A 27 -2.94 -9.62 -5.21
N HIS A 28 -3.80 -9.32 -4.23
CA HIS A 28 -4.47 -8.01 -4.17
C HIS A 28 -4.37 -7.24 -2.85
N CYS A 29 -3.60 -7.73 -1.85
CA CYS A 29 -3.33 -6.93 -0.66
C CYS A 29 -1.99 -6.19 -0.77
N CYS A 30 -2.02 -5.02 -1.43
CA CYS A 30 -0.84 -4.23 -1.79
C CYS A 30 0.08 -3.90 -0.60
N LEU A 31 -0.51 -3.66 0.57
CA LEU A 31 0.24 -3.26 1.77
C LEU A 31 0.94 -4.48 2.40
N LEU A 32 0.28 -5.64 2.40
CA LEU A 32 0.88 -6.91 2.86
C LEU A 32 1.98 -7.38 1.92
N THR A 33 1.81 -7.27 0.60
CA THR A 33 2.87 -7.59 -0.37
C THR A 33 4.11 -6.74 -0.13
N LYS A 34 3.94 -5.42 0.09
CA LYS A 34 5.06 -4.54 0.40
C LYS A 34 5.73 -4.82 1.74
N LEU A 35 4.96 -5.16 2.78
CA LEU A 35 5.52 -5.56 4.08
C LEU A 35 6.34 -6.85 3.97
N ILE A 36 5.90 -7.80 3.16
CA ILE A 36 6.67 -9.03 2.85
C ILE A 36 7.97 -8.67 2.12
N GLU A 37 7.90 -7.84 1.07
CA GLU A 37 9.08 -7.42 0.31
C GLU A 37 10.11 -6.66 1.17
N GLN A 38 9.66 -5.81 2.08
CA GLN A 38 10.54 -5.12 3.02
C GLN A 38 11.21 -6.10 3.98
N GLN A 39 10.47 -7.08 4.52
CA GLN A 39 11.03 -8.09 5.43
C GLN A 39 12.03 -9.01 4.73
N ASP A 40 11.76 -9.40 3.48
CA ASP A 40 12.67 -10.24 2.70
C ASP A 40 13.97 -9.50 2.37
N ARG A 41 13.93 -8.18 2.11
CA ARG A 41 15.14 -7.35 1.96
C ARG A 41 15.98 -7.32 3.24
N ILE A 42 15.35 -7.13 4.40
CA ILE A 42 16.03 -7.14 5.70
C ILE A 42 16.68 -8.52 5.99
N SER A 43 16.01 -9.60 5.57
CA SER A 43 16.49 -10.98 5.74
C SER A 43 17.63 -11.36 4.76
N LEU A 44 17.64 -10.77 3.56
CA LEU A 44 18.66 -10.98 2.53
C LEU A 44 19.98 -10.25 2.85
N GLU A 45 19.91 -9.08 3.50
CA GLU A 45 21.11 -8.37 3.99
C GLU A 45 21.80 -9.09 5.17
N SER A 46 21.08 -9.97 5.87
CA SER A 46 21.59 -10.72 7.02
C SER A 46 22.06 -12.15 6.69
N THR A 47 21.87 -12.62 5.45
CA THR A 47 22.18 -14.02 5.09
C THR A 47 22.69 -14.13 3.64
N SER A 48 24.00 -13.97 3.44
CA SER A 48 24.65 -14.55 2.26
C SER A 48 24.94 -16.02 2.53
N LEU A 49 24.07 -16.94 2.10
CA LEU A 49 24.37 -18.32 1.69
C LEU A 49 23.09 -19.12 1.36
N ASN A 50 23.07 -19.66 0.13
CA ASN A 50 22.43 -20.87 -0.38
C ASN A 50 21.03 -21.28 0.16
N HIS A 51 19.98 -21.17 -0.65
CA HIS A 51 19.43 -22.34 -1.37
C HIS A 51 18.27 -21.99 -2.32
N SER A 52 18.29 -22.70 -3.44
CA SER A 52 17.24 -22.86 -4.45
C SER A 52 16.00 -23.57 -3.91
N GLU A 53 14.84 -23.15 -4.43
CA GLU A 53 13.62 -23.91 -4.78
C GLU A 53 12.35 -23.15 -4.37
N ILE A 54 11.76 -22.41 -5.32
CA ILE A 54 10.38 -21.94 -5.22
C ILE A 54 9.55 -22.78 -6.18
N GLN A 55 8.71 -23.63 -5.61
CA GLN A 55 7.73 -24.45 -6.31
C GLN A 55 6.62 -23.60 -6.93
N THR A 56 6.35 -23.87 -8.21
CA THR A 56 5.25 -23.35 -9.00
C THR A 56 3.91 -23.87 -8.47
N ILE A 57 3.08 -22.99 -7.89
CA ILE A 57 1.67 -23.30 -7.55
C ILE A 57 0.79 -22.72 -8.66
N ASN A 58 0.15 -23.62 -9.40
CA ASN A 58 -0.77 -23.36 -10.50
C ASN A 58 -2.15 -22.93 -9.92
N ASN A 59 -2.56 -21.67 -10.13
CA ASN A 59 -3.85 -21.15 -9.67
C ASN A 59 -4.83 -21.02 -10.84
N ASN A 60 -5.70 -22.02 -11.01
CA ASN A 60 -6.92 -21.90 -11.80
C ASN A 60 -8.08 -21.53 -10.85
N LEU A 61 -8.31 -20.24 -10.63
CA LEU A 61 -9.51 -19.73 -9.97
C LEU A 61 -10.16 -18.67 -10.86
N ASN A 62 -11.08 -19.13 -11.71
CA ASN A 62 -11.99 -18.31 -12.50
C ASN A 62 -13.25 -18.01 -11.66
N VAL A 63 -13.26 -16.89 -10.93
CA VAL A 63 -14.48 -16.20 -10.48
C VAL A 63 -14.22 -14.69 -10.49
N SER A 64 -14.75 -13.97 -11.48
CA SER A 64 -14.51 -12.53 -11.69
C SER A 64 -15.48 -11.63 -10.91
N SER A 65 -15.46 -11.71 -9.58
CA SER A 65 -15.90 -10.57 -8.77
C SER A 65 -14.69 -9.67 -8.55
N VAL A 66 -14.70 -8.44 -9.07
CA VAL A 66 -13.64 -7.46 -8.82
C VAL A 66 -13.59 -7.19 -7.31
N GLN A 67 -12.67 -7.84 -6.62
CA GLN A 67 -12.57 -7.77 -5.18
C GLN A 67 -11.53 -6.70 -4.82
N HIS A 68 -12.02 -5.62 -4.23
CA HIS A 68 -11.18 -4.51 -3.78
C HIS A 68 -10.27 -4.95 -2.63
N CYS A 69 -9.06 -4.40 -2.55
CA CYS A 69 -8.22 -4.53 -1.38
C CYS A 69 -8.97 -4.05 -0.14
N PHE A 70 -9.13 -4.92 0.86
CA PHE A 70 -9.83 -4.59 2.09
C PHE A 70 -9.20 -3.38 2.80
N LEU A 71 -7.87 -3.30 2.86
CA LEU A 71 -7.18 -2.26 3.61
C LEU A 71 -7.17 -0.90 2.90
N CYS A 72 -6.80 -0.88 1.61
CA CYS A 72 -6.56 0.37 0.90
C CYS A 72 -7.62 0.72 -0.15
N LEU A 73 -8.66 -0.10 -0.33
CA LEU A 73 -9.70 0.15 -1.32
C LEU A 73 -9.14 0.43 -2.73
N ASP A 74 -8.09 -0.32 -3.08
CA ASP A 74 -7.30 -0.21 -4.31
C ASP A 74 -6.52 1.09 -4.53
N VAL A 75 -6.41 1.97 -3.53
CA VAL A 75 -5.56 3.19 -3.59
C VAL A 75 -4.14 2.87 -4.06
N LEU A 76 -3.54 1.80 -3.54
CA LEU A 76 -2.16 1.40 -3.87
C LEU A 76 -2.03 0.44 -5.07
N HIS A 77 -3.15 0.06 -5.69
CA HIS A 77 -3.13 -0.84 -6.86
C HIS A 77 -3.56 -0.09 -8.11
N ARG A 78 -4.80 0.39 -8.10
CA ARG A 78 -5.42 1.03 -9.27
C ARG A 78 -4.96 2.46 -9.44
N TYR A 79 -4.82 3.19 -8.33
CA TYR A 79 -4.52 4.62 -8.33
C TYR A 79 -3.02 4.92 -8.18
N THR A 80 -2.21 3.92 -8.53
CA THR A 80 -0.79 4.00 -8.79
C THR A 80 -0.48 3.29 -10.11
N SER A 81 -1.38 3.35 -11.08
CA SER A 81 -1.17 2.78 -12.43
C SER A 81 -0.66 3.85 -13.38
N ASP A 82 -0.04 3.46 -14.50
CA ASP A 82 0.44 4.43 -15.50
C ASP A 82 -0.74 5.20 -16.10
N GLU A 83 -1.87 4.53 -16.31
CA GLU A 83 -3.10 5.13 -16.79
C GLU A 83 -3.57 6.25 -15.86
N PHE A 84 -3.51 6.04 -14.54
CA PHE A 84 -3.89 7.06 -13.57
C PHE A 84 -2.89 8.24 -13.54
N VAL A 85 -1.59 7.98 -13.66
CA VAL A 85 -0.58 9.05 -13.78
C VAL A 85 -0.82 9.90 -15.03
N GLN A 86 -1.14 9.28 -16.17
CA GLN A 86 -1.45 10.02 -17.40
C GLN A 86 -2.73 10.86 -17.26
N GLN A 87 -3.75 10.38 -16.54
CA GLN A 87 -4.94 11.17 -16.25
C GLN A 87 -4.60 12.42 -15.42
N ILE A 88 -3.77 12.29 -14.38
CA ILE A 88 -3.32 13.45 -13.59
C ILE A 88 -2.56 14.44 -14.47
N LYS A 89 -1.64 13.95 -15.31
CA LYS A 89 -0.90 14.79 -16.26
C LYS A 89 -1.84 15.56 -17.20
N GLN A 90 -2.81 14.88 -17.78
CA GLN A 90 -3.79 15.50 -18.66
C GLN A 90 -4.57 16.60 -17.94
N VAL A 91 -5.04 16.34 -16.72
CA VAL A 91 -5.75 17.35 -15.91
C VAL A 91 -4.84 18.54 -15.57
N ALA A 92 -3.58 18.29 -15.20
CA ALA A 92 -2.62 19.36 -14.92
C ALA A 92 -2.35 20.24 -16.16
N GLN A 93 -2.27 19.64 -17.34
CA GLN A 93 -2.05 20.35 -18.61
C GLN A 93 -3.26 21.16 -19.08
N LEU A 94 -4.47 20.84 -18.60
CA LEU A 94 -5.66 21.64 -18.89
C LEU A 94 -5.72 22.93 -18.07
N THR A 95 -4.86 23.08 -17.06
CA THR A 95 -4.75 24.33 -16.32
C THR A 95 -4.05 25.37 -17.20
N THR A 96 -4.51 26.63 -17.16
CA THR A 96 -3.89 27.73 -17.93
C THR A 96 -2.63 28.27 -17.26
N VAL A 97 -2.09 27.57 -16.26
CA VAL A 97 -1.01 28.04 -15.41
C VAL A 97 0.24 27.28 -15.77
N ASP A 98 1.27 27.99 -16.21
CA ASP A 98 2.61 27.41 -16.31
C ASP A 98 3.16 27.17 -14.90
N PHE A 99 3.58 25.95 -14.61
CA PHE A 99 4.18 25.58 -13.33
C PHE A 99 5.58 24.98 -13.55
N GLN A 100 6.50 25.29 -12.63
CA GLN A 100 7.89 24.79 -12.66
C GLN A 100 8.14 23.72 -11.58
N THR A 101 7.26 23.63 -10.59
CA THR A 101 7.32 22.72 -9.46
C THR A 101 5.88 22.36 -9.11
N PHE A 102 5.67 21.27 -8.36
CA PHE A 102 4.35 20.91 -7.86
C PHE A 102 4.40 20.35 -6.44
N CYS A 103 3.30 20.44 -5.71
CA CYS A 103 3.07 19.69 -4.48
C CYS A 103 1.85 18.78 -4.65
N CYS A 104 1.69 17.79 -3.76
CA CYS A 104 0.59 16.84 -3.85
C CYS A 104 -0.07 16.61 -2.49
N ASN A 105 -1.37 16.83 -2.47
CA ASN A 105 -2.20 16.53 -1.33
C ASN A 105 -3.15 15.37 -1.65
N LEU A 106 -3.18 14.41 -0.73
CA LEU A 106 -3.99 13.21 -0.84
C LEU A 106 -4.99 13.17 0.30
N THR A 107 -6.26 13.11 -0.06
CA THR A 107 -7.38 12.93 0.86
C THR A 107 -7.92 11.51 0.69
N LEU A 108 -7.84 10.73 1.77
CA LEU A 108 -8.34 9.36 1.82
C LEU A 108 -9.68 9.33 2.55
N PRO A 109 -10.61 8.43 2.17
CA PRO A 109 -11.85 8.25 2.90
C PRO A 109 -11.60 7.72 4.31
N LEU A 110 -12.44 8.15 5.27
CA LEU A 110 -12.26 7.86 6.70
C LEU A 110 -12.21 6.35 7.01
N ASN A 111 -12.95 5.55 6.26
CA ASN A 111 -12.96 4.09 6.40
C ASN A 111 -11.56 3.46 6.23
N ILE A 112 -10.68 4.04 5.42
CA ILE A 112 -9.29 3.56 5.29
C ILE A 112 -8.53 3.69 6.61
N PHE A 113 -8.75 4.78 7.36
CA PHE A 113 -8.10 4.98 8.66
C PHE A 113 -8.63 4.00 9.71
N ILE A 114 -9.93 3.72 9.71
CA ILE A 114 -10.55 2.71 10.60
C ILE A 114 -9.93 1.33 10.34
N ARG A 115 -9.84 0.95 9.06
CA ARG A 115 -9.28 -0.36 8.66
C ARG A 115 -7.79 -0.45 8.96
N HIS A 116 -7.06 0.65 8.84
CA HIS A 116 -5.66 0.70 9.27
C HIS A 116 -5.52 0.51 10.78
N ALA A 117 -6.31 1.21 11.58
CA ALA A 117 -6.31 1.05 13.04
C ALA A 117 -6.73 -0.38 13.45
N TYR A 118 -7.69 -0.98 12.74
CA TYR A 118 -8.04 -2.38 12.94
C TYR A 118 -6.86 -3.31 12.65
N LEU A 119 -6.15 -3.09 11.54
CA LEU A 119 -4.95 -3.86 11.21
C LEU A 119 -3.88 -3.74 12.29
N GLN A 120 -3.59 -2.54 12.78
CA GLN A 120 -2.63 -2.33 13.86
C GLN A 120 -3.03 -3.12 15.11
N LYS A 121 -4.28 -2.97 15.60
CA LYS A 121 -4.78 -3.71 16.77
C LYS A 121 -4.71 -5.23 16.56
N PHE A 122 -5.03 -5.68 15.35
CA PHE A 122 -4.97 -7.08 14.98
C PHE A 122 -3.52 -7.60 15.02
N LEU A 123 -2.57 -6.88 14.42
CA LEU A 123 -1.15 -7.20 14.49
C LEU A 123 -0.65 -7.19 15.94
N THR A 124 -0.98 -6.16 16.73
CA THR A 124 -0.61 -6.10 18.16
C THR A 124 -1.08 -7.33 18.93
N LYS A 125 -2.31 -7.79 18.65
CA LYS A 125 -2.91 -8.94 19.34
C LYS A 125 -2.30 -10.28 18.95
N PHE A 126 -1.96 -10.47 17.67
CA PHE A 126 -1.61 -11.79 17.14
C PHE A 126 -0.11 -11.96 16.83
N VAL A 127 0.62 -10.88 16.64
CA VAL A 127 2.05 -10.87 16.31
C VAL A 127 2.90 -10.47 17.52
N GLY A 128 2.36 -9.72 18.47
CA GLY A 128 3.09 -9.10 19.57
C GLY A 128 3.06 -7.58 19.45
N GLU A 129 3.80 -6.85 20.30
CA GLU A 129 3.80 -5.38 20.27
C GLU A 129 4.17 -4.83 18.89
N CYS A 130 3.17 -4.29 18.19
CA CYS A 130 3.31 -3.60 16.92
C CYS A 130 3.18 -2.10 17.21
N ASN A 131 4.25 -1.34 16.96
CA ASN A 131 4.23 0.11 17.10
C ASN A 131 3.53 0.73 15.88
N GLU A 132 2.99 1.94 16.06
CA GLU A 132 2.36 2.69 14.96
C GLU A 132 3.31 2.90 13.77
N LYS A 133 4.61 2.98 14.03
CA LYS A 133 5.66 3.16 13.01
C LYS A 133 5.88 1.91 12.15
N ASP A 134 5.45 0.74 12.62
CA ASP A 134 5.69 -0.54 11.95
C ASP A 134 4.69 -0.80 10.82
N VAL A 135 3.55 -0.09 10.83
CA VAL A 135 2.53 -0.19 9.77
C VAL A 135 2.44 1.13 9.02
N PRO A 136 2.99 1.21 7.80
CA PRO A 136 3.05 2.48 7.09
C PRO A 136 1.65 2.95 6.67
N MET A 137 1.40 4.25 6.79
CA MET A 137 0.16 4.84 6.32
C MET A 137 0.01 4.67 4.81
N ILE A 138 -1.22 4.39 4.36
CA ILE A 138 -1.54 4.27 2.92
C ILE A 138 -1.21 5.57 2.19
N LYS A 139 -1.42 6.73 2.82
CA LYS A 139 -1.08 8.05 2.28
C LYS A 139 0.42 8.17 1.98
N ASP A 140 1.25 7.74 2.91
CA ASP A 140 2.71 7.83 2.77
C ASP A 140 3.22 6.85 1.72
N GLN A 141 2.69 5.62 1.71
CA GLN A 141 3.03 4.63 0.69
C GLN A 141 2.62 5.08 -0.71
N TRP A 142 1.45 5.70 -0.85
CA TRP A 142 1.00 6.26 -2.13
C TRP A 142 1.94 7.38 -2.58
N ARG A 143 2.29 8.31 -1.69
CA ARG A 143 3.22 9.43 -1.99
C ARG A 143 4.58 8.92 -2.44
N ASN A 144 5.15 7.95 -1.73
CA ASN A 144 6.45 7.37 -2.08
C ASN A 144 6.47 6.75 -3.49
N ILE A 145 5.35 6.18 -3.94
CA ILE A 145 5.24 5.61 -5.28
C ILE A 145 4.97 6.68 -6.33
N MET A 146 4.11 7.65 -6.01
CA MET A 146 3.52 8.54 -7.00
C MET A 146 4.32 9.81 -7.24
N ILE A 147 5.08 10.30 -6.26
CA ILE A 147 5.87 11.53 -6.43
C ILE A 147 6.84 11.37 -7.59
N GLU A 148 7.70 10.35 -7.58
CA GLU A 148 8.69 10.12 -8.64
C GLU A 148 8.04 9.96 -10.01
N ARG A 149 6.88 9.30 -10.06
CA ARG A 149 6.15 9.07 -11.32
C ARG A 149 5.49 10.33 -11.84
N LEU A 150 4.99 11.18 -10.96
CA LEU A 150 4.44 12.48 -11.33
C LEU A 150 5.55 13.43 -11.78
N GLU A 151 6.71 13.43 -11.13
CA GLU A 151 7.88 14.19 -11.57
C GLU A 151 8.27 13.80 -13.01
N ALA A 152 8.37 12.49 -13.28
CA ALA A 152 8.68 11.98 -14.62
C ALA A 152 7.59 12.34 -15.64
N ALA A 153 6.31 12.27 -15.28
CA ALA A 153 5.20 12.54 -16.19
C ALA A 153 5.03 14.03 -16.51
N LEU A 154 5.19 14.89 -15.50
CA LEU A 154 5.01 16.35 -15.60
C LEU A 154 6.28 17.06 -16.08
N GLY A 155 7.46 16.45 -15.91
CA GLY A 155 8.74 17.04 -16.31
C GLY A 155 9.23 18.15 -15.37
N CYS A 156 8.74 18.18 -14.14
CA CYS A 156 9.10 19.16 -13.12
C CYS A 156 9.21 18.50 -11.73
N PRO A 157 10.06 19.02 -10.82
CA PRO A 157 10.28 18.42 -9.51
C PRO A 157 9.14 18.69 -8.51
N TYR A 158 9.01 17.78 -7.55
CA TYR A 158 8.15 17.95 -6.38
C TYR A 158 8.79 18.92 -5.37
N GLN A 159 7.99 19.84 -4.84
CA GLN A 159 8.37 20.73 -3.76
C GLN A 159 7.20 20.90 -2.80
N ILE A 160 7.44 20.70 -1.50
CA ILE A 160 6.39 20.77 -0.46
C ILE A 160 5.67 22.12 -0.49
N ASP A 161 6.42 23.21 -0.68
CA ASP A 161 5.92 24.59 -0.67
C ASP A 161 5.62 25.11 -2.09
N SER A 162 5.39 24.22 -3.06
CA SER A 162 5.03 24.63 -4.40
C SER A 162 3.68 25.35 -4.43
N PRO A 163 3.55 26.45 -5.21
CA PRO A 163 2.26 27.13 -5.38
C PRO A 163 1.29 26.34 -6.27
N PHE A 164 1.75 25.32 -7.02
CA PHE A 164 0.91 24.47 -7.84
C PHE A 164 0.60 23.17 -7.11
N GLU A 165 -0.62 23.06 -6.58
CA GLU A 165 -1.04 21.92 -5.77
C GLU A 165 -1.92 20.95 -6.57
N ILE A 166 -1.48 19.70 -6.66
CA ILE A 166 -2.27 18.58 -7.17
C ILE A 166 -3.05 17.96 -6.01
N ASN A 167 -4.35 18.27 -5.96
CA ASN A 167 -5.27 17.74 -4.96
C ASN A 167 -5.98 16.49 -5.47
N ILE A 168 -5.74 15.34 -4.83
CA ILE A 168 -6.38 14.05 -5.15
C ILE A 168 -7.24 13.63 -3.98
N THR A 169 -8.53 13.47 -4.23
CA THR A 169 -9.51 13.07 -3.22
C THR A 169 -10.14 11.76 -3.63
N PHE A 170 -10.05 10.75 -2.76
CA PHE A 170 -10.73 9.48 -2.93
C PHE A 170 -12.04 9.45 -2.17
N GLU A 171 -13.12 9.14 -2.88
CA GLU A 171 -14.45 8.93 -2.30
C GLU A 171 -14.86 7.48 -2.52
N PHE A 172 -15.41 6.85 -1.48
CA PHE A 172 -15.92 5.49 -1.58
C PHE A 172 -17.41 5.47 -1.24
N ASN A 173 -18.24 5.55 -2.29
CA ASN A 173 -19.69 5.78 -2.18
C ASN A 173 -20.52 4.51 -1.90
N LYS A 174 -19.90 3.32 -1.87
CA LYS A 174 -20.58 2.11 -1.39
C LYS A 174 -20.71 2.19 0.13
N GLU A 175 -21.72 2.95 0.52
CA GLU A 175 -22.32 3.10 1.84
C GLU A 175 -21.28 3.11 2.97
N ASN A 176 -21.04 4.32 3.50
CA ASN A 176 -20.32 4.61 4.73
C ASN A 176 -20.94 3.95 5.99
N GLN A 177 -21.46 2.73 5.89
CA GLN A 177 -22.00 1.96 7.01
C GLN A 177 -20.97 1.87 8.14
N GLU A 178 -19.69 1.66 7.80
CA GLU A 178 -18.59 1.68 8.78
C GLU A 178 -18.51 3.01 9.56
N LEU A 179 -18.79 4.15 8.92
CA LEU A 179 -18.79 5.46 9.58
C LEU A 179 -20.03 5.70 10.44
N ASN A 180 -21.16 5.06 10.11
CA ASN A 180 -22.38 5.17 10.92
C ASN A 180 -22.23 4.49 12.30
N PHE A 181 -21.20 3.66 12.51
CA PHE A 181 -20.90 3.01 13.78
C PHE A 181 -19.92 3.80 14.67
N LEU A 182 -19.34 4.89 14.17
CA LEU A 182 -18.46 5.79 14.93
C LEU A 182 -19.24 6.94 15.54
#